data_AF-A0A6V7UW54-F1
#
_entry.id   AF-A0A6V7UW54-F1
#
_cell.length_a   1.000
_cell.length_b   1.000
_cell.length_c   1.000
_cell.angle_alpha   90.00
_cell.angle_beta   90.00
_cell.angle_gamma   90.00
#
_symmetry.space_group_name_H-M   'P 1'
#
loop_
_entity.id
_entity.type
_entity.pdbx_description
1 polymer ?
#
loop_
_entity_poly.entity_id
_entity_poly.type
_entity_poly.pdbx_seq_one_letter_code
_entity_poly.pdbx_strand_id
1 'polypeptide(L)'
;MIKRVCVSCKGKKIIQAREEFILNIPRGIKSDTEYRYKGMGNDIGTGKRGDLLVTFLVKKSKYFERKEDDIHVKVPISIFDSIFGSYVKIFTLEGIETINVLIGSESGFSVYLPKKGCYTGINTSERGSLRV
;
A
#
# COMPACT_ATOMS: atom_id res chain seq x y z
N MET A 1 -2.74 15.43 54.84
CA MET A 1 -1.32 15.20 54.48
C MET A 1 -1.22 13.84 53.78
N ILE A 2 -0.88 13.80 52.48
CA ILE A 2 -0.77 12.54 51.74
C ILE A 2 0.49 11.82 52.20
N LYS A 3 0.33 10.78 53.03
CA LYS A 3 1.46 10.11 53.70
C LYS A 3 2.26 9.17 52.81
N ARG A 4 1.75 8.82 51.61
CA ARG A 4 2.46 7.97 50.64
C ARG A 4 2.21 8.44 49.21
N VAL A 5 3.29 8.83 48.54
CA VAL A 5 3.32 9.14 47.11
C VAL A 5 3.75 7.88 46.36
N CYS A 6 3.14 7.59 45.22
CA CYS A 6 3.55 6.44 44.39
C CYS A 6 5.00 6.60 43.94
N VAL A 7 5.83 5.56 44.12
CA VAL A 7 7.26 5.58 43.79
C VAL A 7 7.49 5.67 42.27
N SER A 8 6.67 4.96 41.50
CA SER A 8 6.82 4.83 40.04
C SER A 8 6.42 6.10 39.29
N CYS A 9 5.30 6.74 39.67
CA CYS A 9 4.84 7.96 39.00
C CYS A 9 5.14 9.26 39.77
N LYS A 10 5.66 9.17 41.01
CA LYS A 10 5.96 10.33 41.89
C LYS A 10 4.80 11.33 42.00
N GLY A 11 3.57 10.83 42.02
CA GLY A 11 2.35 11.65 42.10
C GLY A 11 1.85 12.21 40.77
N LYS A 12 2.54 11.94 39.65
CA LYS A 12 2.16 12.43 38.31
C LYS A 12 1.04 11.64 37.63
N LYS A 13 0.61 10.50 38.20
CA LYS A 13 -0.42 9.58 37.67
C LYS A 13 -0.12 8.94 36.30
N ILE A 14 0.94 9.34 35.62
CA ILE A 14 1.41 8.78 34.34
C ILE A 14 2.89 8.39 34.43
N ILE A 15 3.28 7.40 33.62
CA ILE A 15 4.68 7.00 33.39
C ILE A 15 4.91 6.87 31.88
N GLN A 16 6.11 7.20 31.41
CA GLN A 16 6.50 6.89 30.04
C GLN A 16 6.91 5.42 29.97
N ALA A 17 6.28 4.69 29.05
CA ALA A 17 6.59 3.30 28.76
C ALA A 17 6.85 3.14 27.26
N ARG A 18 7.69 2.16 26.90
CA ARG A 18 7.89 1.74 25.51
C ARG A 18 7.07 0.48 25.29
N GLU A 19 6.17 0.52 24.33
CA GLU A 19 5.36 -0.62 23.91
C GLU A 19 5.70 -0.96 22.46
N GLU A 20 5.74 -2.25 22.15
CA GLU A 20 5.83 -2.73 20.77
C GLU A 20 4.43 -2.93 20.22
N PHE A 21 4.21 -2.46 18.99
CA PHE A 21 2.91 -2.51 18.34
C PHE A 21 3.03 -3.20 16.99
N ILE A 22 2.34 -4.33 16.84
CA ILE A 22 2.30 -5.08 15.58
C ILE A 22 1.18 -4.51 14.72
N LEU A 23 1.56 -3.82 13.65
CA LEU A 23 0.63 -3.29 12.68
C LEU A 23 0.49 -4.25 11.50
N ASN A 24 -0.74 -4.74 11.29
CA ASN A 24 -1.08 -5.53 10.11
C ASN A 24 -1.53 -4.58 8.99
N ILE A 25 -0.75 -4.51 7.90
CA ILE A 25 -1.11 -3.73 6.72
C ILE A 25 -2.06 -4.56 5.86
N PRO A 26 -3.35 -4.17 5.73
CA PRO A 26 -4.27 -4.91 4.89
C PRO A 26 -3.91 -4.74 3.41
N ARG A 27 -4.26 -5.76 2.62
CA ARG A 27 -4.12 -5.72 1.17
C ARG A 27 -5.04 -4.65 0.60
N GLY A 28 -4.60 -3.98 -0.46
CA GLY A 28 -5.40 -2.97 -1.17
C GLY A 28 -5.37 -1.57 -0.59
N ILE A 29 -4.63 -1.33 0.51
CA ILE A 29 -4.59 -0.02 1.15
C ILE A 29 -4.20 1.11 0.18
N LYS A 30 -4.90 2.23 0.25
CA LYS A 30 -4.64 3.42 -0.55
C LYS A 30 -3.81 4.41 0.26
N SER A 31 -3.10 5.31 -0.42
CA SER A 31 -2.47 6.44 0.27
C SER A 31 -3.52 7.26 1.01
N ASP A 32 -3.10 7.89 2.10
CA ASP A 32 -3.94 8.74 2.96
C ASP A 32 -5.08 7.98 3.66
N THR A 33 -5.03 6.65 3.65
CA THR A 33 -5.91 5.84 4.50
C THR A 33 -5.45 5.97 5.94
N GLU A 34 -6.38 6.27 6.84
CA GLU A 34 -6.15 6.36 8.28
C GLU A 34 -6.72 5.13 9.00
N TYR A 35 -5.91 4.51 9.87
CA TYR A 35 -6.36 3.46 10.78
C TYR A 35 -6.30 3.95 12.22
N ARG A 36 -7.42 3.75 12.93
CA ARG A 36 -7.55 4.10 14.34
C ARG A 36 -7.43 2.87 15.22
N TYR A 37 -6.41 2.86 16.07
CA TYR A 37 -6.23 1.85 17.11
C TYR A 37 -6.68 2.40 18.45
N LYS A 38 -7.84 1.92 18.91
CA LYS A 38 -8.48 2.39 20.14
C LYS A 38 -7.65 2.06 21.37
N GLY A 39 -7.46 3.04 22.25
CA GLY A 39 -6.78 2.83 23.54
C GLY A 39 -5.27 2.58 23.44
N MET A 40 -4.68 2.74 22.26
CA MET A 40 -3.22 2.60 22.05
C MET A 40 -2.49 3.95 22.14
N GLY A 41 -3.21 5.05 22.34
CA GLY A 41 -2.63 6.37 22.54
C GLY A 41 -2.14 6.61 23.97
N ASN A 42 -1.74 7.85 24.22
CA ASN A 42 -1.26 8.29 25.53
C ASN A 42 -2.43 8.47 26.52
N ASP A 43 -2.16 8.23 27.80
CA ASP A 43 -3.02 8.67 28.90
C ASP A 43 -2.54 10.04 29.40
N ILE A 44 -3.49 10.91 29.70
CA ILE A 44 -3.27 12.25 30.26
C ILE A 44 -3.52 12.30 31.78
N GLY A 45 -3.52 11.14 32.45
CA GLY A 45 -3.72 11.01 33.89
C GLY A 45 -5.18 10.86 34.31
N THR A 46 -6.06 10.51 33.37
CA THR A 46 -7.49 10.25 33.59
C THR A 46 -7.80 8.75 33.70
N GLY A 47 -6.84 7.88 33.38
CA GLY A 47 -7.02 6.43 33.37
C GLY A 47 -7.61 5.90 32.05
N LYS A 48 -7.92 6.78 31.09
CA LYS A 48 -8.37 6.41 29.74
C LYS A 48 -7.30 6.79 28.74
N ARG A 49 -6.73 5.78 28.08
CA ARG A 49 -5.81 5.98 26.96
C ARG A 49 -6.56 6.57 25.77
N GLY A 50 -5.91 7.49 25.06
CA GLY A 50 -6.37 7.97 23.76
C GLY A 50 -6.19 6.93 22.66
N ASP A 51 -6.34 7.36 21.41
CA ASP A 51 -6.23 6.49 20.24
C ASP A 51 -4.90 6.75 19.51
N LEU A 52 -4.38 5.72 18.84
CA LEU A 52 -3.26 5.84 17.90
C LEU A 52 -3.84 5.90 16.48
N LEU A 53 -3.56 7.00 15.78
CA LEU A 53 -3.91 7.18 14.38
C LEU A 53 -2.68 6.88 13.51
N VAL A 54 -2.83 5.96 12.56
CA VAL A 54 -1.78 5.60 11.61
C VAL A 54 -2.25 5.95 10.20
N THR A 55 -1.55 6.87 9.56
CA THR A 55 -1.79 7.25 8.16
C THR A 55 -0.80 6.54 7.26
N PHE A 56 -1.31 5.85 6.24
CA PHE A 56 -0.49 5.13 5.27
C PHE A 56 -0.11 6.02 4.09
N LEU A 57 1.17 6.09 3.77
CA LEU A 57 1.68 6.80 2.60
C LEU A 57 2.35 5.80 1.66
N VAL A 58 1.72 5.54 0.51
CA VAL A 58 2.28 4.62 -0.48
C VAL A 58 3.36 5.34 -1.28
N LYS A 59 4.58 4.79 -1.24
CA LYS A 59 5.72 5.32 -2.00
C LYS A 59 5.49 5.13 -3.50
N LYS A 60 5.73 6.18 -4.29
CA LYS A 60 5.70 6.11 -5.75
C LYS A 60 6.77 5.14 -6.26
N SER A 61 6.38 4.25 -7.16
CA SER A 61 7.30 3.36 -7.86
C SER A 61 7.86 4.04 -9.12
N LYS A 62 9.03 3.60 -9.58
CA LYS A 62 9.64 4.07 -10.83
C LYS A 62 9.04 3.39 -12.07
N TYR A 63 8.52 2.17 -11.90
CA TYR A 63 8.06 1.32 -13.00
C TYR A 63 6.54 1.17 -13.05
N PHE A 64 5.89 1.29 -11.89
CA PHE A 64 4.46 1.07 -11.73
C PHE A 64 3.77 2.39 -11.34
N GLU A 65 2.74 2.75 -12.09
CA GLU A 65 1.85 3.84 -11.77
C GLU A 65 0.49 3.26 -11.35
N ARG A 66 0.12 3.40 -10.08
CA ARG A 66 -1.20 2.98 -9.60
C ARG A 66 -2.22 4.05 -9.93
N LYS A 67 -3.27 3.69 -10.66
CA LYS A 67 -4.46 4.51 -10.91
C LYS A 67 -5.66 3.79 -10.33
N GLU A 68 -6.15 4.27 -9.19
CA GLU A 68 -7.15 3.57 -8.39
C GLU A 68 -6.72 2.13 -8.04
N ASP A 69 -7.37 1.14 -8.64
CA ASP A 69 -7.10 -0.28 -8.41
C ASP A 69 -6.35 -0.90 -9.60
N ASP A 70 -6.19 -0.14 -10.68
CA ASP A 70 -5.42 -0.53 -11.85
C ASP A 70 -3.94 -0.14 -11.70
N ILE A 71 -3.08 -0.93 -12.32
CA ILE A 71 -1.65 -0.64 -12.42
C ILE A 71 -1.32 -0.36 -13.87
N HIS A 72 -0.57 0.71 -14.10
CA HIS A 72 -0.06 1.09 -15.40
C HIS A 72 1.46 0.87 -15.43
N VAL A 73 1.93 0.25 -16.49
CA VAL A 73 3.35 0.06 -16.77
C VAL A 73 3.62 0.56 -18.17
N LYS A 74 4.74 1.26 -18.38
CA LYS A 74 5.18 1.64 -19.72
C LYS A 74 6.36 0.76 -20.10
N VAL A 75 6.21 0.01 -21.19
CA VAL A 75 7.26 -0.87 -21.69
C VAL A 75 7.78 -0.29 -23.01
N PRO A 76 9.05 0.15 -23.06
CA PRO A 76 9.64 0.57 -24.32
C PRO A 76 9.86 -0.67 -25.20
N ILE A 77 9.32 -0.66 -26.41
CA ILE A 77 9.53 -1.70 -27.43
C ILE A 77 10.30 -1.12 -28.61
N SER A 78 11.04 -1.97 -29.33
CA SER A 78 11.70 -1.52 -30.54
C SER A 78 10.69 -1.33 -31.68
N ILE A 79 11.02 -0.46 -32.64
CA ILE A 79 10.20 -0.27 -33.84
C ILE A 79 10.06 -1.58 -34.63
N PHE A 80 11.12 -2.39 -34.67
CA PHE A 80 11.08 -3.70 -35.33
C PHE A 80 10.07 -4.65 -34.66
N ASP A 81 10.04 -4.70 -33.32
CA ASP A 81 9.07 -5.52 -32.58
C ASP A 81 7.62 -5.07 -32.82
N SER A 82 7.39 -3.75 -32.94
CA SER A 82 6.08 -3.19 -33.28
C SER A 82 5.65 -3.57 -34.71
N ILE A 83 6.57 -3.51 -35.69
CA ILE A 83 6.27 -3.79 -37.09
C ILE A 83 6.03 -5.28 -37.33
N PHE A 84 6.91 -6.16 -36.83
CA PHE A 84 6.85 -7.60 -37.11
C PHE A 84 6.01 -8.39 -36.10
N GLY A 85 5.58 -7.74 -35.01
CA GLY A 85 5.00 -8.42 -33.86
C GLY A 85 6.09 -9.16 -33.06
N SER A 86 5.89 -9.24 -31.75
CA SER A 86 6.90 -9.81 -30.84
C SER A 86 6.28 -10.25 -29.52
N TYR A 87 6.94 -11.19 -28.84
CA TYR A 87 6.55 -11.61 -27.49
C TYR A 87 7.47 -10.93 -26.47
N VAL A 88 6.92 -10.01 -25.69
CA VAL A 88 7.68 -9.21 -24.72
C VAL A 88 7.39 -9.70 -23.32
N LYS A 89 8.46 -9.89 -22.54
CA LYS A 89 8.34 -10.22 -21.10
C LYS A 89 8.22 -8.94 -20.30
N ILE A 90 7.22 -8.89 -19.44
CA ILE A 90 6.92 -7.75 -18.58
C ILE A 90 6.96 -8.17 -17.12
N PHE A 91 7.33 -7.22 -16.25
CA PHE A 91 7.23 -7.40 -14.81
C PHE A 91 5.83 -6.98 -14.34
N THR A 92 5.17 -7.90 -13.66
CA THR A 92 3.92 -7.65 -12.93
C THR A 92 4.21 -7.58 -11.43
N LEU A 93 3.21 -7.27 -10.61
CA LEU A 93 3.35 -7.29 -9.15
C LEU A 93 3.61 -8.71 -8.58
N GLU A 94 3.31 -9.76 -9.34
CA GLU A 94 3.40 -11.16 -8.89
C GLU A 94 4.52 -11.96 -9.56
N GLY A 95 5.17 -11.41 -10.58
CA GLY A 95 6.17 -12.12 -11.35
C GLY A 95 6.22 -11.66 -12.80
N ILE A 96 6.81 -12.50 -13.65
CA ILE A 96 7.02 -12.21 -15.07
C ILE A 96 5.86 -12.77 -15.87
N GLU A 97 5.29 -11.95 -16.76
CA GLU A 97 4.32 -12.39 -17.75
C GLU A 97 4.80 -12.09 -19.16
N THR A 98 4.29 -12.82 -20.14
CA THR A 98 4.62 -12.60 -21.55
C THR A 98 3.39 -12.05 -22.24
N ILE A 99 3.54 -10.91 -22.90
CA ILE A 99 2.49 -10.29 -23.71
C ILE A 99 2.83 -10.40 -25.19
N ASN A 100 1.78 -10.48 -26.01
CA ASN A 100 1.92 -10.47 -27.46
C ASN A 100 1.74 -9.03 -27.97
N VAL A 101 2.76 -8.50 -28.62
CA VAL A 101 2.71 -7.24 -29.36
C VAL A 101 2.26 -7.57 -30.78
N LEU A 102 1.13 -7.01 -31.19
CA LEU A 102 0.56 -7.26 -32.50
C LEU A 102 1.37 -6.56 -33.59
N ILE A 103 1.35 -7.14 -34.79
CA ILE A 103 1.97 -6.57 -36.00
C ILE A 103 1.34 -5.20 -36.27
N GLY A 104 2.19 -4.18 -36.46
CA GLY A 104 1.76 -2.81 -36.69
C GLY A 104 1.23 -2.10 -35.43
N SER A 105 1.64 -2.51 -34.22
CA SER A 105 1.20 -1.85 -32.98
C SER A 105 1.71 -0.41 -32.90
N GLU A 106 0.79 0.55 -32.83
CA GLU A 106 1.12 1.97 -32.72
C GLU A 106 1.58 2.38 -31.30
N SER A 107 2.22 3.54 -31.21
CA SER A 107 2.56 4.15 -29.92
C SER A 107 1.29 4.43 -29.11
N GLY A 108 1.26 3.96 -27.86
CA GLY A 108 0.08 4.07 -26.99
C GLY A 108 -0.90 2.91 -27.11
N PHE A 109 -0.58 1.90 -27.94
CA PHE A 109 -1.24 0.60 -27.86
C PHE A 109 -1.16 0.05 -26.43
N SER A 110 -2.32 -0.29 -25.88
CA SER A 110 -2.41 -0.77 -24.50
C SER A 110 -2.91 -2.21 -24.45
N VAL A 111 -2.21 -3.06 -23.71
CA VAL A 111 -2.66 -4.43 -23.44
C VAL A 111 -3.34 -4.48 -22.08
N TYR A 112 -4.48 -5.15 -22.02
CA TYR A 112 -5.26 -5.31 -20.79
C TYR A 112 -5.07 -6.72 -20.21
N LEU A 113 -4.53 -6.77 -18.99
CA LEU A 113 -4.36 -8.01 -18.23
C LEU A 113 -5.28 -7.99 -17.01
N PRO A 114 -6.42 -8.71 -17.03
CA PRO A 114 -7.36 -8.73 -15.91
C PRO A 114 -6.75 -9.39 -14.68
N LYS A 115 -7.19 -8.97 -13.48
CA LYS A 115 -6.81 -9.54 -12.17
C LYS A 115 -5.32 -9.40 -11.80
N LYS A 116 -4.59 -8.54 -12.50
CA LYS A 116 -3.15 -8.28 -12.30
C LYS A 116 -2.84 -6.89 -11.72
N GLY A 117 -3.87 -6.12 -11.38
CA GLY A 117 -3.76 -4.85 -10.67
C GLY A 117 -3.72 -4.99 -9.14
N CYS A 118 -4.02 -3.90 -8.44
CA CYS A 118 -4.16 -3.89 -6.99
C CYS A 118 -5.50 -4.49 -6.54
N TYR A 119 -5.62 -4.81 -5.26
CA TYR A 119 -6.89 -5.24 -4.67
C TYR A 119 -7.88 -4.06 -4.59
N THR A 120 -9.14 -4.30 -4.95
CA THR A 120 -10.22 -3.29 -5.10
C THR A 120 -10.76 -2.75 -3.77
N GLY A 121 -10.14 -3.13 -2.65
CA GLY A 121 -10.57 -2.75 -1.32
C GLY A 121 -9.72 -3.40 -0.23
N ILE A 122 -10.06 -3.07 1.01
CA ILE A 122 -9.43 -3.66 2.20
C ILE A 122 -9.97 -5.08 2.36
N ASN A 123 -9.07 -6.07 2.31
CA ASN A 123 -9.37 -7.51 2.46
C ASN A 123 -10.30 -8.12 1.40
N THR A 124 -10.44 -7.51 0.21
CA THR A 124 -11.13 -8.13 -0.92
C THR A 124 -10.22 -9.12 -1.65
N SER A 125 -10.82 -10.14 -2.26
CA SER A 125 -10.11 -11.06 -3.17
C SER A 125 -10.06 -10.54 -4.61
N GLU A 126 -10.95 -9.60 -4.94
CA GLU A 126 -11.04 -8.97 -6.24
C GLU A 126 -9.86 -8.04 -6.51
N ARG A 127 -9.45 -8.02 -7.78
CA ARG A 127 -8.30 -7.25 -8.24
C ARG A 127 -8.65 -6.45 -9.47
N GLY A 128 -8.09 -5.26 -9.54
CA GLY A 128 -8.03 -4.48 -10.75
C GLY A 128 -7.15 -5.13 -11.80
N SER A 129 -6.85 -4.34 -12.83
CA SER A 129 -6.13 -4.78 -14.02
C SER A 129 -4.73 -4.20 -14.11
N LEU A 130 -3.89 -4.88 -14.89
CA LEU A 130 -2.63 -4.33 -15.34
C LEU A 130 -2.81 -3.85 -16.78
N ARG A 131 -2.50 -2.58 -17.00
CA ARG A 131 -2.44 -1.94 -18.32
C ARG A 131 -0.98 -1.71 -18.66
N VAL A 132 -0.57 -2.22 -19.82
CA VAL A 132 0.79 -2.13 -20.34
C VAL A 132 0.76 -1.31 -21.62
#